data_AF-A0A4Y2L043-F1
#
_entry.id   AF-A0A4Y2L043-F1
#
_cell.length_a   1.000
_cell.length_b   1.000
_cell.length_c   1.000
_cell.angle_alpha   90.00
_cell.angle_beta   90.00
_cell.angle_gamma   90.00
#
_symmetry.space_group_name_H-M   'P 1'
#
loop_
_entity.id
_entity.type
_entity.pdbx_description
1 polymer ?
#
loop_
_entity_poly.entity_id
_entity_poly.type
_entity_poly.pdbx_seq_one_letter_code
_entity_poly.pdbx_strand_id
1 'polypeptide(L)'
;EYCEIETFETIQQDIEQINERIEETELGLKILLSSLKVNENTNTVLNDNGKAKIRLPEIPLPEFSGKIAEFANFKNQFTNLISNNDQLSDSQKLYYLRASLKGEAKLLESSSDNFQSLFKALSDRYENQRQLIDSHVLELINYDKIHNESAKELRALMDCVNKNIRALKVP
;
A
#
# COMPACT_ATOMS: atom_id res chain seq x y z
N GLU A 1 -4.58 50.06 -55.45
CA GLU A 1 -5.54 49.00 -55.03
C GLU A 1 -6.31 49.53 -53.84
N TYR A 2 -7.63 49.59 -53.92
CA TYR A 2 -8.48 49.94 -52.78
C TYR A 2 -8.87 48.63 -52.08
N CYS A 3 -8.54 48.49 -50.80
CA CYS A 3 -9.03 47.39 -49.96
C CYS A 3 -10.54 47.49 -49.82
N GLU A 4 -11.27 46.42 -50.15
CA GLU A 4 -12.68 46.28 -49.81
C GLU A 4 -12.80 46.25 -48.28
N ILE A 5 -13.58 47.18 -47.73
CA ILE A 5 -13.89 47.19 -46.30
C ILE A 5 -14.98 46.13 -46.09
N GLU A 6 -14.66 45.06 -45.38
CA GLU A 6 -15.62 44.05 -44.96
C GLU A 6 -16.80 44.72 -44.24
N THR A 7 -18.02 44.37 -44.64
CA THR A 7 -19.22 44.96 -44.05
C THR A 7 -19.48 44.31 -42.68
N PHE A 8 -20.22 44.99 -41.82
CA PHE A 8 -20.62 44.41 -40.54
C PHE A 8 -21.32 43.05 -40.73
N GLU A 9 -22.10 42.90 -41.80
CA GLU A 9 -22.78 41.64 -42.14
C GLU A 9 -21.80 40.52 -42.48
N THR A 10 -20.72 40.79 -43.23
CA THR A 10 -19.71 39.75 -43.53
C THR A 10 -18.97 39.33 -42.28
N ILE A 11 -18.61 40.28 -41.41
CA ILE A 11 -17.94 39.98 -40.13
C ILE A 11 -18.84 39.15 -39.21
N GLN A 12 -20.14 39.46 -39.15
CA GLN A 12 -21.08 38.65 -38.36
C GLN A 12 -21.19 37.21 -38.90
N GLN A 13 -21.23 37.07 -40.22
CA GLN A 13 -21.33 35.77 -40.87
C GLN A 13 -20.05 34.92 -40.67
N ASP A 14 -18.89 35.55 -40.65
CA ASP A 14 -17.61 34.88 -40.36
C ASP A 14 -17.51 34.45 -38.90
N ILE A 15 -18.00 35.27 -37.96
CA ILE A 15 -18.06 34.91 -36.53
C ILE A 15 -18.96 33.68 -36.32
N GLU A 16 -20.10 33.61 -37.00
CA GLU A 16 -21.03 32.48 -36.91
C GLU A 16 -20.38 31.19 -37.44
N GLN A 17 -19.70 31.25 -38.59
CA GLN A 17 -18.95 30.13 -39.14
C GLN A 17 -17.79 29.68 -38.22
N ILE A 18 -17.10 30.62 -37.57
CA ILE A 18 -16.02 30.29 -36.62
C ILE A 18 -16.60 29.57 -35.39
N ASN A 19 -17.74 30.03 -34.86
CA ASN A 19 -18.38 29.40 -33.71
C ASN A 19 -18.85 27.97 -34.04
N GLU A 20 -19.44 27.76 -35.21
CA GLU A 20 -19.86 26.42 -35.67
C GLU A 20 -18.65 25.47 -35.75
N ARG A 21 -17.53 25.93 -36.33
CA ARG A 21 -16.29 25.14 -36.36
C ARG A 21 -15.71 24.88 -34.98
N ILE A 22 -15.82 25.82 -34.04
CA ILE A 22 -15.40 25.60 -32.64
C ILE A 22 -16.25 24.49 -32.03
N GLU A 23 -17.57 24.56 -32.14
CA GLU A 23 -18.48 23.53 -31.62
C GLU A 23 -18.18 22.14 -32.22
N GLU A 24 -17.93 22.05 -33.53
CA GLU A 24 -17.53 20.81 -34.19
C GLU A 24 -16.21 20.24 -33.62
N THR A 25 -15.22 21.10 -33.42
CA THR A 25 -13.92 20.68 -32.84
C THR A 25 -14.04 20.28 -31.37
N GLU A 26 -14.88 20.96 -30.59
CA GLU A 26 -15.18 20.60 -29.21
C GLU A 26 -15.85 19.23 -29.12
N LEU A 27 -16.82 18.95 -30.00
CA LEU A 27 -17.48 17.65 -30.09
C LEU A 27 -16.45 16.56 -30.43
N GLY A 28 -15.60 16.80 -31.43
CA GLY A 28 -14.53 15.88 -31.84
C GLY A 28 -13.54 15.59 -30.71
N LEU A 29 -13.09 16.63 -30.01
CA LEU A 29 -12.20 16.49 -28.84
C LEU A 29 -12.88 15.73 -27.70
N LYS A 30 -14.17 15.96 -27.43
CA LYS A 30 -14.91 15.24 -26.40
C LYS A 30 -15.06 13.75 -26.73
N ILE A 31 -15.26 13.41 -28.00
CA ILE A 31 -15.28 12.03 -28.48
C ILE A 31 -13.89 11.38 -28.34
N LEU A 32 -12.84 12.08 -28.77
CA LEU A 32 -11.46 11.60 -28.65
C LEU A 32 -11.01 11.46 -27.18
N LEU A 33 -11.39 12.38 -26.30
CA LEU A 33 -11.13 12.26 -24.86
C LEU A 33 -11.89 11.07 -24.27
N SER A 34 -13.11 10.81 -24.74
CA SER A 34 -13.89 9.65 -24.31
C SER A 34 -13.25 8.33 -24.78
N SER A 35 -12.65 8.30 -25.97
CA SER A 35 -11.90 7.13 -26.47
C SER A 35 -10.52 6.99 -25.83
N LEU A 36 -9.87 8.08 -25.43
CA LEU A 36 -8.58 8.06 -24.73
C LEU A 36 -8.72 7.72 -23.24
N LYS A 37 -9.84 8.04 -22.58
CA LYS A 37 -10.16 7.59 -21.21
C LYS A 37 -10.24 6.07 -21.07
N VAL A 38 -10.29 5.32 -22.17
CA VAL A 38 -10.20 3.85 -22.18
C VAL A 38 -8.77 3.34 -21.96
N ASN A 39 -7.76 4.22 -22.00
CA ASN A 39 -6.34 3.82 -21.92
C ASN A 39 -5.57 4.48 -20.76
N GLU A 40 -6.24 4.77 -19.65
CA GLU A 40 -5.53 4.81 -18.39
C GLU A 40 -5.31 3.37 -17.94
N ASN A 41 -4.05 3.00 -17.69
CA ASN A 41 -3.65 1.77 -17.01
C ASN A 41 -4.11 1.72 -15.55
N THR A 42 -5.33 2.20 -15.27
CA THR A 42 -6.10 1.78 -14.13
C THR A 42 -6.85 0.54 -14.57
N ASN A 43 -6.24 -0.57 -14.21
CA ASN A 43 -6.89 -1.83 -14.02
C ASN A 43 -8.25 -1.52 -13.35
N THR A 44 -9.36 -1.44 -14.09
CA THR A 44 -10.72 -1.25 -13.58
C THR A 44 -11.58 -2.31 -14.24
N VAL A 45 -12.23 -3.13 -13.41
CA VAL A 45 -13.12 -4.20 -13.86
C VAL A 45 -14.44 -3.76 -13.28
N LEU A 46 -15.36 -3.48 -14.18
CA LEU A 46 -16.75 -3.21 -13.82
C LEU A 46 -17.31 -4.52 -13.24
N ASN A 47 -17.90 -4.46 -12.05
CA ASN A 47 -18.80 -5.53 -11.61
C ASN A 47 -20.18 -5.29 -12.28
N ASP A 48 -20.98 -6.34 -12.44
CA ASP A 48 -22.32 -6.39 -13.07
C ASP A 48 -23.32 -5.30 -12.61
N ASN A 49 -23.01 -4.59 -11.53
CA ASN A 49 -23.84 -3.54 -10.94
C ASN A 49 -23.36 -2.10 -11.21
N GLY A 50 -22.44 -1.87 -12.16
CA GLY A 50 -22.10 -0.54 -12.67
C GLY A 50 -21.46 0.45 -11.66
N LYS A 51 -20.99 -0.02 -10.50
CA LYS A 51 -20.30 0.82 -9.52
C LYS A 51 -18.80 0.78 -9.73
N ALA A 52 -18.17 1.95 -9.88
CA ALA A 52 -16.72 2.10 -9.90
C ALA A 52 -16.14 1.65 -8.56
N LYS A 53 -15.48 0.48 -8.54
CA LYS A 53 -14.74 0.00 -7.38
C LYS A 53 -13.39 0.71 -7.39
N ILE A 54 -13.14 1.55 -6.38
CA ILE A 54 -11.80 2.13 -6.15
C ILE A 54 -10.81 0.96 -6.10
N ARG A 55 -9.92 0.89 -7.08
CA ARG A 55 -8.84 -0.11 -7.11
C ARG A 55 -7.72 0.42 -6.24
N LEU A 56 -7.71 -0.05 -4.99
CA LEU A 56 -6.58 0.15 -4.09
C LEU A 56 -5.33 -0.52 -4.69
N PRO A 57 -4.13 0.03 -4.45
CA PRO A 57 -2.90 -0.66 -4.81
C PRO A 57 -2.89 -2.05 -4.18
N GLU A 58 -2.40 -3.02 -4.95
CA GLU A 58 -2.33 -4.41 -4.52
C GLU A 58 -1.41 -4.50 -3.30
N ILE A 59 -1.91 -5.10 -2.22
CA ILE A 59 -1.14 -5.25 -0.99
C ILE A 59 -0.05 -6.28 -1.29
N PRO A 60 1.24 -5.91 -1.22
CA PRO A 60 2.30 -6.86 -1.51
C PRO A 60 2.29 -7.98 -0.46
N LEU A 61 2.70 -9.17 -0.88
CA LEU A 61 2.88 -10.28 0.04
C LEU A 61 3.92 -9.90 1.11
N PRO A 62 3.63 -10.16 2.39
CA PRO A 62 4.57 -9.85 3.45
C PRO A 62 5.82 -10.71 3.28
N GLU A 63 6.99 -10.13 3.51
CA GLU A 63 8.27 -10.82 3.42
C GLU A 63 8.91 -10.93 4.80
N PHE A 64 9.61 -12.04 5.06
CA PHE A 64 10.28 -12.27 6.33
C PHE A 64 11.70 -12.78 6.13
N SER A 65 12.66 -11.99 6.63
CA SER A 65 14.09 -12.27 6.48
C SER A 65 14.69 -13.12 7.60
N GLY A 66 13.97 -13.31 8.72
CA GLY A 66 14.47 -13.97 9.93
C GLY A 66 14.81 -13.03 11.09
N LYS A 67 14.48 -11.73 10.99
CA LYS A 67 14.65 -10.79 12.10
C LYS A 67 13.52 -10.94 13.12
N ILE A 68 13.87 -11.30 14.35
CA ILE A 68 12.90 -11.51 15.46
C ILE A 68 11.98 -10.29 15.65
N ALA A 69 12.51 -9.06 15.58
CA ALA A 69 11.72 -7.84 15.73
C ALA A 69 10.64 -7.64 14.64
N GLU A 70 10.85 -8.20 13.44
CA GLU A 70 9.91 -8.12 12.32
C GLU A 70 8.86 -9.25 12.35
N PHE A 71 9.11 -10.31 13.12
CA PHE A 71 8.29 -11.53 13.10
C PHE A 71 6.84 -11.30 13.54
N ALA A 72 6.62 -10.51 14.60
CA ALA A 72 5.27 -10.21 15.08
C ALA A 72 4.42 -9.49 14.00
N ASN A 73 5.02 -8.52 13.30
CA ASN A 73 4.35 -7.81 12.22
C ASN A 73 4.08 -8.74 11.02
N PHE A 74 5.09 -9.54 10.63
CA PHE A 74 4.95 -10.53 9.58
C PHE A 74 3.82 -11.53 9.87
N LYS A 75 3.81 -12.13 11.06
CA LYS A 75 2.81 -13.12 11.49
C LYS A 75 1.41 -12.53 11.41
N ASN A 76 1.21 -11.30 11.89
CA ASN A 76 -0.08 -10.61 11.83
C ASN A 76 -0.53 -10.33 10.39
N GLN A 77 0.36 -9.81 9.54
CA GLN A 77 0.03 -9.53 8.14
C GLN A 77 -0.28 -10.82 7.37
N PHE A 78 0.56 -11.84 7.51
CA PHE A 78 0.37 -13.13 6.85
C PHE A 78 -0.91 -13.83 7.30
N THR A 79 -1.23 -13.75 8.60
CA THR A 79 -2.46 -14.35 9.15
C THR A 79 -3.71 -13.69 8.56
N ASN A 80 -3.73 -12.37 8.49
CA ASN A 80 -4.86 -11.62 7.95
C ASN A 80 -5.03 -11.78 6.43
N LEU A 81 -3.93 -11.87 5.68
CA LEU A 81 -3.97 -11.96 4.22
C LEU A 81 -4.18 -13.39 3.72
N ILE A 82 -3.60 -14.38 4.40
CA ILE A 82 -3.47 -15.75 3.89
C ILE A 82 -4.06 -16.79 4.83
N SER A 83 -3.68 -16.80 6.11
CA SER A 83 -4.13 -17.87 7.03
C SER A 83 -5.65 -17.87 7.22
N ASN A 84 -6.25 -16.70 7.37
CA ASN A 84 -7.71 -16.51 7.56
C ASN A 84 -8.49 -16.51 6.24
N ASN A 85 -7.83 -16.70 5.10
CA ASN A 85 -8.51 -16.75 3.82
C ASN A 85 -9.01 -18.17 3.53
N ASP A 86 -10.32 -18.36 3.65
CA ASP A 86 -10.99 -19.66 3.42
C ASP A 86 -11.01 -20.09 1.95
N GLN A 87 -10.70 -19.16 1.02
CA GLN A 87 -10.60 -19.49 -0.41
C GLN A 87 -9.27 -20.15 -0.79
N LEU A 88 -8.29 -20.18 0.12
CA LEU A 88 -6.99 -20.80 -0.09
C LEU A 88 -6.93 -22.16 0.60
N SER A 89 -6.51 -23.18 -0.17
CA SER A 89 -6.14 -24.49 0.38
C SER A 89 -4.84 -24.43 1.18
N ASP A 90 -4.63 -25.37 2.09
CA ASP A 90 -3.40 -25.45 2.90
C ASP A 90 -2.12 -25.53 2.05
N SER A 91 -2.17 -26.21 0.89
CA SER A 91 -1.06 -26.26 -0.05
C SER A 91 -0.75 -24.89 -0.68
N GLN A 92 -1.77 -24.10 -1.00
CA GLN A 92 -1.58 -22.74 -1.49
C GLN A 92 -1.03 -21.82 -0.38
N LYS A 93 -1.56 -21.92 0.84
CA LYS A 93 -1.06 -21.18 2.01
C LYS A 93 0.42 -21.49 2.26
N LEU A 94 0.81 -22.76 2.17
CA LEU A 94 2.21 -23.18 2.26
C LEU A 94 3.08 -22.60 1.14
N TYR A 95 2.61 -22.61 -0.10
CA TYR A 95 3.35 -22.02 -1.23
C TYR A 95 3.63 -20.54 -1.00
N TYR A 96 2.61 -19.78 -0.58
CA TYR A 96 2.78 -18.37 -0.24
C TYR A 96 3.70 -18.18 0.96
N LEU A 97 3.60 -19.03 1.99
CA LEU A 97 4.50 -18.98 3.13
C LEU A 97 5.95 -19.11 2.67
N ARG A 98 6.27 -20.13 1.86
CA ARG A 98 7.63 -20.33 1.33
C ARG A 98 8.10 -19.17 0.45
N ALA A 99 7.21 -18.59 -0.36
CA ALA A 99 7.54 -17.42 -1.18
C ALA A 99 7.84 -16.17 -0.34
N SER A 100 7.17 -16.03 0.81
CA SER A 100 7.36 -14.94 1.77
C SER A 100 8.64 -15.06 2.59
N LEU A 101 9.23 -16.25 2.74
CA LEU A 101 10.47 -16.45 3.51
C LEU A 101 11.70 -16.09 2.68
N LYS A 102 12.59 -15.31 3.29
CA LYS A 102 13.89 -14.89 2.75
C LYS A 102 14.98 -15.06 3.80
N GLY A 103 16.25 -15.07 3.36
CA GLY A 103 17.40 -15.11 4.25
C GLY A 103 17.39 -16.30 5.23
N GLU A 104 17.66 -16.02 6.50
CA GLU A 104 17.73 -17.00 7.60
C GLU A 104 16.39 -17.70 7.84
N ALA A 105 15.27 -17.02 7.62
CA ALA A 105 13.95 -17.64 7.78
C ALA A 105 13.69 -18.74 6.75
N LYS A 106 14.25 -18.60 5.55
CA LYS A 106 14.11 -19.60 4.49
C LYS A 106 14.86 -20.89 4.80
N LEU A 107 15.97 -20.82 5.54
CA LEU A 107 16.73 -22.00 5.96
C LEU A 107 15.96 -22.90 6.95
N LEU A 108 14.85 -22.42 7.52
CA LEU A 108 14.00 -23.19 8.41
C LEU A 108 13.05 -24.13 7.66
N GLU A 109 12.83 -23.91 6.35
CA GLU A 109 11.90 -24.72 5.57
C GLU A 109 12.48 -26.11 5.22
N SER A 110 11.67 -27.16 5.37
CA SER A 110 11.97 -28.50 4.87
C SER A 110 10.99 -28.90 3.76
N SER A 111 11.43 -29.79 2.88
CA SER A 111 10.61 -30.33 1.79
C SER A 111 9.43 -31.17 2.30
N SER A 112 9.50 -31.70 3.52
CA SER A 112 8.44 -32.49 4.14
C SER A 112 7.40 -31.65 4.89
N ASP A 113 7.61 -30.33 5.00
CA ASP A 113 6.72 -29.49 5.81
C ASP A 113 5.36 -29.25 5.14
N ASN A 114 4.32 -29.24 5.98
CA ASN A 114 3.02 -28.70 5.66
C ASN A 114 2.89 -27.26 6.20
N PHE A 115 1.79 -26.57 5.85
CA PHE A 115 1.59 -25.18 6.27
C PHE A 115 1.69 -25.03 7.80
N GLN A 116 1.00 -25.91 8.53
CA GLN A 116 0.93 -25.84 9.99
C GLN A 116 2.28 -26.12 10.65
N SER A 117 3.06 -27.09 10.14
CA SER A 117 4.37 -27.44 10.70
C SER A 117 5.37 -26.31 10.50
N LEU A 118 5.45 -25.74 9.29
CA LEU A 118 6.36 -24.65 8.99
C LEU A 118 5.98 -23.36 9.73
N PHE A 119 4.69 -23.01 9.77
CA PHE A 119 4.23 -21.81 10.46
C PHE A 119 4.42 -21.91 11.98
N LYS A 120 4.26 -23.12 12.53
CA LYS A 120 4.60 -23.40 13.92
C LYS A 120 6.10 -23.32 14.18
N ALA A 121 6.94 -23.92 13.33
CA ALA A 121 8.40 -23.85 13.50
C ALA A 121 8.92 -22.40 13.46
N LEU A 122 8.36 -21.57 12.58
CA LEU A 122 8.64 -20.14 12.54
C LEU A 122 8.22 -19.44 13.85
N SER A 123 7.02 -19.76 14.34
CA SER A 123 6.53 -19.25 15.62
C SER A 123 7.45 -19.68 16.77
N ASP A 124 7.75 -20.95 16.92
CA ASP A 124 8.59 -21.45 18.01
C ASP A 124 10.01 -20.82 18.00
N ARG A 125 10.57 -20.53 16.81
CA ARG A 125 11.91 -19.94 16.67
C ARG A 125 11.94 -18.42 16.85
N TYR A 126 10.94 -17.71 16.34
CA TYR A 126 10.95 -16.25 16.23
C TYR A 126 9.92 -15.54 17.12
N GLU A 127 8.98 -16.27 17.71
CA GLU A 127 8.01 -15.78 18.70
C GLU A 127 8.65 -15.73 20.09
N ASN A 128 9.62 -14.83 20.26
CA ASN A 128 10.22 -14.59 21.57
C ASN A 128 9.66 -13.31 22.20
N GLN A 129 8.51 -13.45 22.85
CA GLN A 129 7.88 -12.34 23.59
C GLN A 129 8.80 -11.76 24.67
N ARG A 130 9.62 -12.59 25.34
CA ARG A 130 10.56 -12.11 26.36
C ARG A 130 11.62 -11.20 25.77
N GLN A 131 12.21 -11.58 24.64
CA GLN A 131 13.22 -10.76 23.99
C GLN A 131 12.65 -9.44 23.47
N LEU A 132 11.39 -9.44 23.02
CA LEU A 132 10.68 -8.20 22.64
C LEU A 132 10.47 -7.29 23.85
N ILE A 133 10.01 -7.85 24.97
CA ILE A 133 9.84 -7.12 26.24
C ILE A 133 11.19 -6.56 26.71
N ASP A 134 12.23 -7.39 26.76
CA ASP A 134 13.58 -7.00 27.17
C ASP A 134 14.12 -5.87 26.30
N SER A 135 13.90 -5.92 24.98
CA SER A 135 14.28 -4.85 24.05
C SER A 135 13.57 -3.54 24.38
N HIS A 136 12.25 -3.56 24.61
CA HIS A 136 11.48 -2.35 24.95
C HIS A 136 11.86 -1.80 26.33
N VAL A 137 12.14 -2.67 27.31
CA VAL A 137 12.61 -2.28 28.64
C VAL A 137 14.01 -1.67 28.56
N LEU A 138 14.92 -2.25 27.78
CA LEU A 138 16.26 -1.69 27.55
C LEU A 138 16.20 -0.34 26.82
N GLU A 139 15.31 -0.17 25.85
CA GLU A 139 15.10 1.12 25.15
C GLU A 139 14.62 2.21 26.10
N LEU A 140 13.80 1.87 27.11
CA LEU A 140 13.36 2.78 28.17
C LEU A 140 14.47 3.10 29.18
N ILE A 141 15.20 2.09 29.65
CA ILE A 141 16.24 2.25 30.68
C ILE A 141 17.45 3.00 30.13
N ASN A 142 17.84 2.70 28.88
CA ASN A 142 19.02 3.28 28.23
C ASN A 142 18.69 4.53 27.41
N TYR A 143 17.51 5.13 27.59
CA TYR A 143 17.18 6.36 26.88
C TYR A 143 18.17 7.46 27.25
N ASP A 144 18.72 8.12 26.23
CA ASP A 144 19.74 9.15 26.40
C ASP A 144 19.26 10.28 27.32
N LYS A 145 20.15 10.71 28.22
CA LYS A 145 19.83 11.82 29.12
C LYS A 145 19.55 13.08 28.30
N ILE A 146 18.46 13.76 28.63
CA ILE A 146 18.16 15.09 28.10
C ILE A 146 19.27 16.02 28.60
N HIS A 147 20.06 16.56 27.66
CA HIS A 147 21.22 17.37 27.98
C HIS A 147 20.89 18.86 28.09
N ASN A 148 19.81 19.29 27.41
CA ASN A 148 19.40 20.69 27.36
C ASN A 148 17.89 20.82 27.57
N GLU A 149 17.45 21.94 28.14
CA GLU A 149 16.03 22.27 28.24
C GLU A 149 15.46 22.52 26.83
N SER A 150 14.89 21.48 26.24
CA SER A 150 14.37 21.49 24.88
C SER A 150 13.00 20.83 24.82
N ALA A 151 11.99 21.58 24.39
CA ALA A 151 10.66 21.04 24.15
C ALA A 151 10.67 19.89 23.12
N LYS A 152 11.63 19.89 22.20
CA LYS A 152 11.81 18.80 21.21
C LYS A 152 12.30 17.52 21.88
N GLU A 153 13.29 17.61 22.77
CA GLU A 153 13.84 16.46 23.49
C GLU A 153 12.82 15.87 24.47
N LEU A 154 12.03 16.72 25.13
CA LEU A 154 10.92 16.29 25.99
C LEU A 154 9.82 15.56 25.20
N ARG A 155 9.44 16.03 24.00
CA ARG A 155 8.49 15.31 23.15
C ARG A 155 9.06 13.98 22.67
N ALA A 156 10.32 13.94 22.27
CA ALA A 156 10.97 12.70 21.85
C ALA A 156 10.99 11.65 22.98
N LEU A 157 11.27 12.09 24.22
CA LEU A 157 11.19 11.22 25.40
C LEU A 157 9.76 10.70 25.60
N MET A 158 8.76 11.58 25.54
CA MET A 158 7.36 11.22 25.69
C MET A 158 6.90 10.22 24.61
N ASP A 159 7.29 10.44 23.37
CA ASP A 159 6.99 9.55 22.25
C ASP A 159 7.66 8.18 22.41
N CYS A 160 8.92 8.17 22.85
CA CYS A 160 9.66 6.94 23.16
C CYS A 160 8.97 6.14 24.27
N VAL A 161 8.63 6.80 25.38
CA VAL A 161 7.96 6.17 26.52
C VAL A 161 6.60 5.61 26.10
N ASN A 162 5.78 6.41 25.41
CA ASN A 162 4.45 5.99 24.95
C ASN A 162 4.50 4.88 23.89
N LYS A 163 5.49 4.87 23.00
CA LYS A 163 5.72 3.78 22.04
C LYS A 163 6.00 2.47 22.78
N ASN A 164 6.96 2.48 23.71
CA ASN A 164 7.36 1.28 24.45
C ASN A 164 6.26 0.78 25.40
N ILE A 165 5.56 1.67 26.13
CA ILE A 165 4.41 1.29 26.96
C ILE A 165 3.30 0.65 26.13
N ARG A 166 2.99 1.21 24.95
CA ARG A 166 1.96 0.61 24.06
C ARG A 166 2.37 -0.79 23.60
N ALA A 167 3.64 -0.99 23.25
CA ALA A 167 4.15 -2.30 22.85
C ALA A 167 4.11 -3.32 24.00
N LEU A 168 4.43 -2.91 25.23
CA LEU A 168 4.40 -3.74 26.43
C LEU A 168 2.98 -4.05 26.95
N LYS A 169 1.97 -3.26 26.54
CA LYS A 169 0.57 -3.45 26.92
C LYS A 169 -0.16 -4.49 26.06
N VAL A 170 0.45 -4.94 24.96
CA VAL A 170 -0.16 -5.97 24.11
C VAL A 170 -0.20 -7.29 24.89
N PRO A 171 -1.39 -7.89 25.09
CA PRO A 171 -1.61 -9.08 25.92
C PRO A 171 -1.03 -10.37 25.34
#